data_AF-A0A950K3P2-F1
#
_entry.id   AF-A0A950K3P2-F1
#
_cell.length_a   1.000
_cell.length_b   1.000
_cell.length_c   1.000
_cell.angle_alpha   90.00
_cell.angle_beta   90.00
_cell.angle_gamma   90.00
#
_symmetry.space_group_name_H-M   'P 1'
#
loop_
_entity.id
_entity.type
_entity.pdbx_description
1 polymer ?
#
loop_
_entity_poly.entity_id
_entity_poly.type
_entity_poly.pdbx_seq_one_letter_code
_entity_poly.pdbx_strand_id
1 'polypeptide(L)'
;MSATLETSVLLQTGTALATVFAAGILAFPLLRASRTVRVAGLSALAVAIFLAPLLVPLPFSGFRLLVSLASIMVGVKLYDLCRSVESGPPPGIGPFLTHLPNDCLLVFRGATDVSPSRRAEEVRLLGLIPLTLCSAAILVAAFRFDWRPYPWVLEHVAKAMAICGVIRFGPNIGACARRRIGIPALDFSGRFLASATPAEFWRRWNRPAGRFLSHYVFRPTGGNRHPFLAVMATFGLNGLVHEYVFGIAAGRVLGWALVFFGIQGPATAATLRLRPAGWGRPLGILLTLAFNAATSVLIFACVDAIVPFYAGRTGP
;
A
#
# COMPACT_ATOMS: atom_id res chain seq x y z
N MET A 1 27.29 -12.40 -10.35
CA MET A 1 26.21 -12.38 -11.37
C MET A 1 26.83 -11.88 -12.66
N SER A 2 26.59 -12.50 -13.82
CA SER A 2 27.20 -11.99 -15.07
C SER A 2 26.52 -10.67 -15.46
N ALA A 3 27.28 -9.72 -16.04
CA ALA A 3 26.74 -8.45 -16.52
C ALA A 3 25.56 -8.66 -17.50
N THR A 4 25.60 -9.74 -18.29
CA THR A 4 24.53 -10.14 -19.20
C THR A 4 23.21 -10.47 -18.49
N LEU A 5 23.27 -11.14 -17.34
CA LEU A 5 22.09 -11.49 -16.55
C LEU A 5 21.45 -10.23 -15.93
N GLU A 6 22.28 -9.31 -15.44
CA GLU A 6 21.82 -8.02 -14.91
C GLU A 6 21.08 -7.20 -15.96
N THR A 7 21.66 -7.04 -17.17
CA THR A 7 21.01 -6.32 -18.27
C THR A 7 19.68 -6.96 -18.68
N SER A 8 19.63 -8.29 -18.75
CA SER A 8 18.40 -9.01 -19.10
C SER A 8 17.26 -8.75 -18.11
N VAL A 9 17.56 -8.75 -16.81
CA VAL A 9 16.54 -8.56 -15.75
C VAL A 9 16.03 -7.13 -15.72
N LEU A 10 16.92 -6.15 -15.91
CA LEU A 10 16.52 -4.75 -16.01
C LEU A 10 15.62 -4.52 -17.23
N LEU A 11 15.94 -5.13 -18.37
CA LEU A 11 15.10 -5.08 -19.56
C LEU A 11 13.73 -5.71 -19.30
N GLN A 12 13.67 -6.93 -18.74
CA GLN A 12 12.42 -7.62 -18.42
C GLN A 12 11.55 -6.83 -17.42
N THR A 13 12.18 -6.25 -16.40
CA THR A 13 11.50 -5.39 -15.42
C THR A 13 10.96 -4.13 -16.10
N GLY A 14 11.75 -3.50 -16.97
CA GLY A 14 11.33 -2.35 -17.77
C GLY A 14 10.15 -2.67 -18.68
N THR A 15 10.19 -3.79 -19.39
CA THR A 15 9.09 -4.28 -20.23
C THR A 15 7.83 -4.56 -19.42
N ALA A 16 7.96 -5.14 -18.23
CA ALA A 16 6.83 -5.42 -17.35
C ALA A 16 6.17 -4.13 -16.84
N LEU A 17 6.95 -3.16 -16.38
CA LEU A 17 6.44 -1.84 -15.99
C LEU A 17 5.81 -1.11 -17.18
N ALA A 18 6.45 -1.13 -18.35
CA ALA A 18 5.92 -0.54 -19.55
C ALA A 18 4.58 -1.16 -19.94
N THR A 19 4.42 -2.48 -19.79
CA THR A 19 3.16 -3.19 -20.02
C THR A 19 2.06 -2.71 -19.07
N VAL A 20 2.36 -2.62 -17.76
CA VAL A 20 1.41 -2.12 -16.74
C VAL A 20 0.93 -0.71 -17.08
N PHE A 21 1.85 0.22 -17.36
CA PHE A 21 1.49 1.60 -17.64
C PHE A 21 0.89 1.82 -19.03
N ALA A 22 1.36 1.10 -20.06
CA ALA A 22 0.77 1.15 -21.39
C ALA A 22 -0.67 0.63 -21.38
N ALA A 23 -0.93 -0.50 -20.71
CA ALA A 23 -2.30 -0.99 -20.50
C ALA A 23 -3.14 0.03 -19.72
N GLY A 24 -2.55 0.63 -18.68
CA GLY A 24 -3.15 1.75 -17.96
C GLY A 24 -3.56 2.90 -18.88
N ILE A 25 -2.70 3.34 -19.81
CA ILE A 25 -2.96 4.42 -20.76
C ILE A 25 -4.03 4.04 -21.80
N LEU A 26 -3.96 2.82 -22.34
CA LEU A 26 -4.90 2.26 -23.32
C LEU A 26 -6.34 2.15 -22.77
N ALA A 27 -6.51 2.19 -21.45
CA ALA A 27 -7.82 2.25 -20.81
C ALA A 27 -8.58 3.56 -21.12
N PHE A 28 -7.88 4.65 -21.46
CA PHE A 28 -8.49 5.97 -21.66
C PHE A 28 -9.63 5.98 -22.71
N PRO A 29 -9.43 5.52 -23.97
CA PRO A 29 -10.52 5.47 -24.94
C PRO A 29 -11.68 4.57 -24.48
N LEU A 30 -11.41 3.50 -23.74
CA LEU A 30 -12.43 2.59 -23.23
C LEU A 30 -13.36 3.25 -22.19
N LEU A 31 -12.89 4.27 -21.47
CA LEU A 31 -13.73 5.02 -20.54
C LEU A 31 -14.90 5.73 -21.23
N ARG A 32 -14.78 6.02 -22.53
CA ARG A 32 -15.83 6.64 -23.37
C ARG A 32 -16.70 5.64 -24.11
N ALA A 33 -16.34 4.36 -24.08
CA ALA A 33 -17.10 3.31 -24.76
C ALA A 33 -18.42 2.99 -24.02
N SER A 34 -19.28 2.23 -24.70
CA SER A 34 -20.47 1.65 -24.08
C SER A 34 -20.09 0.77 -22.88
N ARG A 35 -21.02 0.57 -21.93
CA ARG A 35 -20.73 -0.16 -20.68
C ARG A 35 -20.14 -1.55 -20.95
N THR A 36 -20.72 -2.31 -21.89
CA THR A 36 -20.26 -3.65 -22.22
C THR A 36 -18.84 -3.65 -22.77
N VAL A 37 -18.56 -2.80 -23.76
CA VAL A 37 -17.22 -2.67 -24.37
C VAL A 37 -16.20 -2.19 -23.33
N ARG A 38 -16.58 -1.22 -22.48
CA ARG A 38 -15.73 -0.71 -21.40
C ARG A 38 -15.38 -1.81 -20.41
N VAL A 39 -16.35 -2.55 -19.89
CA VAL A 39 -16.10 -3.62 -18.91
C VAL A 39 -15.24 -4.73 -19.52
N ALA A 40 -15.56 -5.18 -20.74
CA ALA A 40 -14.78 -6.22 -21.41
C ALA A 40 -13.34 -5.76 -21.68
N GLY A 41 -13.15 -4.58 -22.26
CA GLY A 41 -11.83 -4.04 -22.57
C GLY A 41 -11.00 -3.77 -21.32
N LEU A 42 -11.58 -3.19 -20.26
CA LEU A 42 -10.87 -2.97 -19.00
C LEU A 42 -10.55 -4.28 -18.28
N SER A 43 -11.39 -5.32 -18.40
CA SER A 43 -11.09 -6.63 -17.86
C SER A 43 -9.89 -7.27 -18.57
N ALA A 44 -9.83 -7.18 -19.90
CA ALA A 44 -8.69 -7.65 -20.67
C ALA A 44 -7.38 -6.91 -20.31
N LEU A 45 -7.43 -5.58 -20.18
CA LEU A 45 -6.28 -4.79 -19.73
C LEU A 45 -5.88 -5.11 -18.28
N ALA A 46 -6.84 -5.36 -17.39
CA ALA A 46 -6.56 -5.76 -16.02
C ALA A 46 -5.84 -7.11 -15.97
N VAL A 47 -6.22 -8.08 -16.81
CA VAL A 47 -5.50 -9.36 -16.93
C VAL A 47 -4.05 -9.12 -17.35
N ALA A 48 -3.80 -8.30 -18.37
CA ALA A 48 -2.44 -7.96 -18.78
C ALA A 48 -1.63 -7.30 -17.66
N ILE A 49 -2.25 -6.37 -16.91
CA ILE A 49 -1.63 -5.70 -15.76
C ILE A 49 -1.27 -6.70 -14.66
N PHE A 50 -2.19 -7.58 -14.25
CA PHE A 50 -1.96 -8.53 -13.16
C PHE A 50 -1.08 -9.71 -13.55
N LEU A 51 -0.87 -9.97 -14.84
CA LEU A 51 0.09 -10.99 -15.30
C LEU A 51 1.47 -10.40 -15.60
N ALA A 52 1.61 -9.08 -15.76
CA ALA A 52 2.88 -8.42 -16.07
C ALA A 52 4.05 -8.78 -15.12
N PRO A 53 3.88 -8.96 -13.79
CA PRO A 53 4.99 -9.35 -12.93
C PRO A 53 5.62 -10.70 -13.29
N LEU A 54 4.90 -11.59 -13.98
CA LEU A 54 5.42 -12.89 -14.42
C LEU A 54 6.48 -12.78 -15.52
N LEU A 55 6.59 -11.61 -16.18
CA LEU A 55 7.63 -11.33 -17.16
C LEU A 55 9.03 -11.19 -16.53
N VAL A 56 9.10 -10.85 -15.24
CA VAL A 56 10.34 -10.83 -14.48
C VAL A 56 10.64 -12.27 -14.03
N PRO A 57 11.86 -12.81 -14.10
CA PRO A 57 12.13 -14.18 -13.66
C PRO A 57 12.08 -14.37 -12.14
N LEU A 58 11.75 -15.57 -11.67
CA LEU A 58 11.54 -15.88 -10.25
C LEU A 58 12.76 -15.60 -9.34
N PRO A 59 14.02 -15.85 -9.75
CA PRO A 59 15.19 -15.51 -8.93
C PRO A 59 15.31 -14.01 -8.59
N PHE A 60 14.57 -13.15 -9.30
CA PHE A 60 14.55 -11.70 -9.12
C PHE A 60 13.26 -11.25 -8.41
N SER A 61 12.93 -11.95 -7.33
CA SER A 61 11.72 -11.75 -6.49
C SER A 61 11.51 -10.29 -6.06
N GLY A 62 12.59 -9.55 -5.75
CA GLY A 62 12.53 -8.13 -5.41
C GLY A 62 12.02 -7.24 -6.55
N PHE A 63 12.44 -7.51 -7.79
CA PHE A 63 11.93 -6.80 -8.97
C PHE A 63 10.49 -7.24 -9.28
N ARG A 64 10.15 -8.53 -9.12
CA ARG A 64 8.76 -9.01 -9.22
C ARG A 64 7.84 -8.31 -8.22
N LEU A 65 8.30 -8.09 -6.98
CA LEU A 65 7.55 -7.37 -5.95
C LEU A 65 7.26 -5.93 -6.40
N LEU A 66 8.26 -5.22 -6.94
CA LEU A 66 8.09 -3.87 -7.45
C LEU A 66 7.02 -3.80 -8.55
N VAL A 67 7.09 -4.70 -9.55
CA VAL A 67 6.10 -4.76 -10.63
C VAL A 67 4.71 -5.15 -10.10
N SER A 68 4.63 -6.04 -9.11
CA SER A 68 3.36 -6.44 -8.49
C SER A 68 2.68 -5.29 -7.77
N LEU A 69 3.45 -4.46 -7.05
CA LEU A 69 2.95 -3.24 -6.40
C LEU A 69 2.43 -2.24 -7.44
N ALA A 70 3.17 -2.01 -8.53
CA ALA A 70 2.72 -1.17 -9.64
C ALA A 70 1.43 -1.71 -10.29
N SER A 71 1.34 -3.03 -10.45
CA SER A 71 0.18 -3.70 -11.04
C SER A 71 -1.08 -3.51 -10.20
N ILE A 72 -1.00 -3.71 -8.87
CA ILE A 72 -2.11 -3.41 -7.96
C ILE A 72 -2.47 -1.92 -8.05
N MET A 73 -1.50 -1.02 -7.97
CA MET A 73 -1.75 0.42 -7.99
C MET A 73 -2.50 0.86 -9.26
N VAL A 74 -2.09 0.39 -10.44
CA VAL A 74 -2.76 0.74 -11.71
C VAL A 74 -4.10 0.01 -11.82
N GLY A 75 -4.16 -1.27 -11.46
CA GLY A 75 -5.38 -2.08 -11.53
C GLY A 75 -6.53 -1.50 -10.68
N VAL A 76 -6.27 -1.09 -9.43
CA VAL A 76 -7.30 -0.48 -8.58
C VAL A 76 -7.77 0.88 -9.11
N LYS A 77 -6.89 1.65 -9.74
CA LYS A 77 -7.26 2.92 -10.38
C LYS A 77 -8.10 2.73 -11.63
N LEU A 78 -7.81 1.70 -12.44
CA LEU A 78 -8.66 1.36 -13.59
C LEU A 78 -10.06 0.94 -13.13
N TYR A 79 -10.14 0.15 -12.05
CA TYR A 79 -11.41 -0.20 -11.43
C TYR A 79 -12.16 1.06 -10.96
N ASP A 80 -11.50 1.95 -10.23
CA ASP A 80 -12.07 3.22 -9.78
C ASP A 80 -12.57 4.09 -10.93
N LEU A 81 -11.78 4.25 -12.00
CA LEU A 81 -12.16 5.02 -13.18
C LEU A 81 -13.36 4.40 -13.90
N CYS A 82 -13.40 3.07 -14.03
CA CYS A 82 -14.54 2.35 -14.62
C CYS A 82 -15.83 2.64 -13.86
N ARG A 83 -15.79 2.57 -12.52
CA ARG A 83 -16.93 2.84 -11.64
C ARG A 83 -17.30 4.31 -11.65
N SER A 84 -16.31 5.20 -11.65
CA SER A 84 -16.50 6.65 -11.67
C SER A 84 -17.33 7.10 -12.88
N VAL A 85 -17.06 6.58 -14.08
CA VAL A 85 -17.82 6.96 -15.30
C VAL A 85 -19.33 6.69 -15.17
N GLU A 86 -19.76 5.73 -14.35
CA GLU A 86 -21.18 5.48 -14.12
C GLU A 86 -21.89 6.60 -13.35
N SER A 87 -21.13 7.41 -12.60
CA SER A 87 -21.67 8.50 -11.77
C SER A 87 -21.36 9.89 -12.33
N GLY A 88 -20.87 10.02 -13.57
CA GLY A 88 -20.54 11.31 -14.19
C GLY A 88 -19.57 11.18 -15.36
N PRO A 89 -19.23 12.27 -16.05
CA PRO A 89 -18.42 12.21 -17.26
C PRO A 89 -17.03 11.61 -17.02
N PRO A 90 -16.44 10.95 -18.05
CA PRO A 90 -15.05 10.50 -17.98
C PRO A 90 -14.10 11.69 -17.85
N PRO A 91 -12.95 11.51 -17.18
CA PRO A 91 -11.97 12.58 -17.05
C PRO A 91 -11.37 12.97 -18.40
N GLY A 92 -10.84 14.20 -18.48
CA GLY A 92 -9.93 14.59 -19.56
C GLY A 92 -8.61 13.81 -19.52
N ILE A 93 -7.87 13.81 -20.64
CA ILE A 93 -6.62 13.06 -20.76
C ILE A 93 -5.55 13.53 -19.75
N GLY A 94 -5.46 14.84 -19.50
CA GLY A 94 -4.50 15.40 -18.53
C GLY A 94 -4.70 14.88 -17.10
N PRO A 95 -5.89 15.08 -16.49
CA PRO A 95 -6.20 14.51 -15.18
C PRO A 95 -6.05 12.98 -15.12
N PHE A 96 -6.37 12.27 -16.19
CA PHE A 96 -6.19 10.82 -16.28
C PHE A 96 -4.70 10.43 -16.22
N LEU A 97 -3.85 11.05 -17.06
CA LEU A 97 -2.42 10.76 -17.10
C LEU A 97 -1.71 11.15 -15.80
N THR A 98 -2.13 12.22 -15.13
CA THR A 98 -1.58 12.58 -13.81
C THR A 98 -2.05 11.65 -12.70
N HIS A 99 -3.23 11.05 -12.84
CA HIS A 99 -3.77 10.10 -11.85
C HIS A 99 -3.04 8.75 -11.87
N LEU A 100 -2.68 8.22 -13.03
CA LEU A 100 -2.05 6.88 -13.14
C LEU A 100 -0.79 6.70 -12.26
N PRO A 101 0.21 7.61 -12.26
CA PRO A 101 1.39 7.49 -11.40
C PRO A 101 1.20 8.09 -9.99
N ASN A 102 0.02 8.60 -9.65
CA ASN A 102 -0.24 9.23 -8.35
C ASN A 102 -0.53 8.19 -7.26
N ASP A 103 0.50 7.65 -6.62
CA ASP A 103 0.42 6.70 -5.51
C ASP A 103 -0.32 7.24 -4.27
N CYS A 104 -0.43 8.57 -4.15
CA CYS A 104 -1.14 9.26 -3.09
C CYS A 104 -2.66 9.34 -3.33
N LEU A 105 -3.16 8.82 -4.46
CA LEU A 105 -4.57 8.88 -4.80
C LEU A 105 -5.01 7.66 -5.61
N LEU A 106 -5.69 6.71 -4.94
CA LEU A 106 -6.26 5.52 -5.60
C LEU A 106 -7.72 5.69 -6.05
N VAL A 107 -8.40 6.71 -5.54
CA VAL A 107 -9.78 7.06 -5.90
C VAL A 107 -9.76 8.41 -6.60
N PHE A 108 -10.13 8.44 -7.87
CA PHE A 108 -10.07 9.63 -8.71
C PHE A 108 -10.99 10.74 -8.17
N ARG A 109 -12.20 10.36 -7.74
CA ARG A 109 -13.22 11.30 -7.25
C ARG A 109 -13.11 11.53 -5.74
N GLY A 110 -13.29 12.77 -5.29
CA GLY A 110 -13.33 13.11 -3.86
C GLY A 110 -11.96 13.36 -3.22
N ALA A 111 -10.95 13.69 -4.02
CA ALA A 111 -9.63 14.12 -3.54
C ALA A 111 -9.65 15.57 -3.04
N THR A 112 -10.43 15.87 -2.00
CA THR A 112 -10.41 17.17 -1.33
C THR A 112 -10.21 16.96 0.16
N ASP A 113 -9.00 16.55 0.55
CA ASP A 113 -8.53 17.04 1.85
C ASP A 113 -8.32 18.55 1.64
N VAL A 114 -8.87 19.38 2.54
CA VAL A 114 -8.69 20.84 2.48
C VAL A 114 -7.20 21.11 2.26
N SER A 115 -6.84 21.67 1.10
CA SER A 115 -5.44 21.92 0.79
C SER A 115 -4.93 22.90 1.84
N PRO A 116 -3.94 22.51 2.67
CA PRO A 116 -3.31 23.45 3.58
C PRO A 116 -2.76 24.64 2.79
N SER A 117 -2.60 25.78 3.46
CA SER A 117 -1.97 26.94 2.82
C SER A 117 -0.59 26.55 2.27
N ARG A 118 -0.15 27.20 1.18
CA ARG A 118 1.16 26.93 0.56
C ARG A 118 2.30 26.95 1.58
N ARG A 119 2.26 27.89 2.53
CA ARG A 119 3.21 28.00 3.64
C ARG A 119 3.16 26.80 4.59
N ALA A 120 1.97 26.29 4.91
CA ALA A 120 1.82 25.10 5.76
C ALA A 120 2.40 23.85 5.08
N GLU A 121 2.21 23.68 3.77
CA GLU A 121 2.83 22.60 3.00
C GLU A 121 4.36 22.72 2.94
N GLU A 122 4.89 23.93 2.83
CA GLU A 122 6.35 24.16 2.85
C GLU A 122 6.97 23.79 4.19
N VAL A 123 6.41 24.26 5.30
CA VAL A 123 6.87 23.89 6.65
C VAL A 123 6.79 22.38 6.85
N ARG A 124 5.70 21.76 6.37
CA ARG A 124 5.54 20.31 6.46
C ARG A 124 6.58 19.55 5.64
N LEU A 125 6.83 19.97 4.41
CA LEU A 125 7.84 19.37 3.53
C LEU A 125 9.23 19.46 4.17
N LEU A 126 9.60 20.63 4.68
CA LEU A 126 10.86 20.85 5.40
C LEU A 126 11.00 19.97 6.64
N GLY A 127 9.90 19.67 7.35
CA GLY A 127 9.90 18.72 8.46
C GLY A 127 9.97 17.24 8.04
N LEU A 128 9.32 16.86 6.93
CA LEU A 128 9.25 15.48 6.46
C LEU A 128 10.55 14.97 5.85
N ILE A 129 11.32 15.82 5.16
CA ILE A 129 12.61 15.47 4.54
C ILE A 129 13.59 14.90 5.57
N PRO A 130 13.99 15.62 6.65
CA PRO A 130 14.94 15.12 7.62
C PRO A 130 14.42 13.88 8.35
N LEU A 131 13.11 13.80 8.63
CA LEU A 131 12.50 12.61 9.25
C LEU A 131 12.58 11.38 8.33
N THR A 132 12.42 11.56 7.02
CA THR A 132 12.56 10.48 6.03
C THR A 132 14.01 10.03 5.94
N LEU A 133 14.96 10.97 5.85
CA LEU A 133 16.38 10.67 5.81
C LEU A 133 16.85 9.95 7.07
N CYS A 134 16.42 10.42 8.25
CA CYS A 134 16.69 9.76 9.53
C CYS A 134 16.10 8.34 9.57
N SER A 135 14.85 8.16 9.15
CA SER A 135 14.22 6.83 9.11
C SER A 135 14.93 5.88 8.14
N ALA A 136 15.38 6.38 6.98
CA ALA A 136 16.16 5.60 6.03
C ALA A 136 17.55 5.24 6.56
N ALA A 137 18.23 6.16 7.26
CA ALA A 137 19.49 5.89 7.91
C ALA A 137 19.36 4.83 9.02
N ILE A 138 18.32 4.93 9.86
CA ILE A 138 18.00 3.92 10.88
C ILE A 138 17.71 2.57 10.22
N LEU A 139 16.97 2.56 9.10
CA LEU A 139 16.69 1.33 8.36
C LEU A 139 17.99 0.68 7.86
N VAL A 140 18.87 1.45 7.21
CA VAL A 140 20.16 0.94 6.73
C VAL A 140 21.01 0.43 7.89
N ALA A 141 21.08 1.18 9.00
CA ALA A 141 21.80 0.76 10.20
C ALA A 141 21.22 -0.54 10.78
N ALA A 142 19.89 -0.65 10.88
CA ALA A 142 19.21 -1.84 11.36
C ALA A 142 19.44 -3.06 10.46
N PHE A 143 19.65 -2.91 9.15
CA PHE A 143 19.99 -4.04 8.27
C PHE A 143 21.48 -4.39 8.28
N ARG A 144 22.36 -3.48 8.71
CA ARG A 144 23.81 -3.72 8.85
C ARG A 144 24.24 -4.19 10.23
N PHE A 145 23.41 -3.99 11.24
CA PHE A 145 23.67 -4.41 12.61
C PHE A 145 23.65 -5.94 12.73
N ASP A 146 24.62 -6.51 13.44
CA ASP A 146 24.65 -7.96 13.71
C ASP A 146 23.65 -8.30 14.81
N TRP A 147 22.48 -8.79 14.40
CA TRP A 147 21.40 -9.18 15.31
C TRP A 147 21.58 -10.56 15.93
N ARG A 148 22.55 -11.37 15.47
CA ARG A 148 22.73 -12.76 15.95
C ARG A 148 22.87 -12.90 17.47
N PRO A 149 23.54 -11.96 18.19
CA PRO A 149 23.65 -12.04 19.65
C PRO A 149 22.38 -11.62 20.42
N TYR A 150 21.37 -11.06 19.73
CA TYR A 150 20.22 -10.43 20.36
C TYR A 150 18.93 -11.24 20.15
N PRO A 151 17.92 -11.09 21.02
CA PRO A 151 16.63 -11.71 20.82
C PRO A 151 16.00 -11.26 19.50
N TRP A 152 15.49 -12.22 18.71
CA TRP A 152 14.85 -11.97 17.41
C TRP A 152 13.71 -10.94 17.47
N VAL A 153 12.98 -10.86 18.58
CA VAL A 153 11.91 -9.87 18.76
C VAL A 153 12.46 -8.44 18.68
N LEU A 154 13.67 -8.20 19.20
CA LEU A 154 14.30 -6.88 19.15
C LEU A 154 14.66 -6.50 17.72
N GLU A 155 15.24 -7.44 16.95
CA GLU A 155 15.51 -7.27 15.52
C GLU A 155 14.22 -6.94 14.77
N HIS A 156 13.16 -7.71 15.00
CA HIS A 156 11.88 -7.51 14.35
C HIS A 156 11.33 -6.11 14.60
N VAL A 157 11.23 -5.72 15.87
CA VAL A 157 10.69 -4.41 16.27
C VAL A 157 11.53 -3.30 15.68
N ALA A 158 12.86 -3.39 15.74
CA ALA A 158 13.76 -2.36 15.21
C ALA A 158 13.56 -2.18 13.69
N LYS A 159 13.62 -3.26 12.91
CA LYS A 159 13.46 -3.21 11.45
C LYS A 159 12.05 -2.80 11.03
N ALA A 160 11.01 -3.34 11.68
CA ALA A 160 9.62 -3.00 11.40
C ALA A 160 9.34 -1.51 11.66
N MET A 161 9.82 -0.97 12.79
CA MET A 161 9.66 0.45 13.13
C MET A 161 10.40 1.36 12.16
N ALA A 162 11.62 0.99 11.74
CA ALA A 162 12.37 1.73 10.74
C ALA A 162 11.62 1.80 9.39
N ILE A 163 11.06 0.67 8.94
CA ILE A 163 10.23 0.60 7.74
C ILE A 163 8.96 1.44 7.88
N CYS A 164 8.27 1.34 9.02
CA CYS A 164 7.12 2.20 9.29
C CYS A 164 7.47 3.70 9.23
N GLY A 165 8.67 4.09 9.66
CA GLY A 165 9.19 5.45 9.52
C GLY A 165 9.31 5.87 8.05
N VAL A 166 9.98 5.06 7.23
CA VAL A 166 10.15 5.33 5.79
C VAL A 166 8.80 5.42 5.08
N ILE A 167 7.90 4.45 5.31
CA ILE A 167 6.55 4.41 4.71
C ILE A 167 5.70 5.61 5.16
N ARG A 168 5.88 6.08 6.40
CA ARG A 168 5.14 7.24 6.91
C ARG A 168 5.61 8.54 6.27
N PHE A 169 6.91 8.77 6.24
CA PHE A 169 7.44 10.10 5.91
C PHE A 169 7.73 10.25 4.42
N GLY A 170 8.28 9.23 3.75
CA GLY A 170 8.68 9.28 2.35
C GLY A 170 7.52 9.56 1.39
N PRO A 171 6.49 8.70 1.31
CA PRO A 171 5.31 8.95 0.48
C PRO A 171 4.59 10.28 0.78
N ASN A 172 4.62 10.75 2.03
CA ASN A 172 4.05 12.05 2.39
C ASN A 172 4.83 13.23 1.79
N ILE A 173 6.15 13.12 1.54
CA ILE A 173 6.91 14.11 0.76
C ILE A 173 6.31 14.21 -0.65
N GLY A 174 6.06 13.05 -1.29
CA GLY A 174 5.43 12.98 -2.61
C GLY A 174 4.03 13.59 -2.63
N ALA A 175 3.23 13.38 -1.57
CA ALA A 175 1.93 14.01 -1.42
C ALA A 175 2.03 15.55 -1.32
N CYS A 176 2.93 16.06 -0.48
CA CYS A 176 3.20 17.49 -0.35
C CYS A 176 3.67 18.11 -1.68
N ALA A 177 4.64 17.48 -2.35
CA ALA A 177 5.17 17.96 -3.63
C ALA A 177 4.09 18.06 -4.71
N ARG A 178 3.22 17.04 -4.82
CA ARG A 178 2.09 17.05 -5.77
C ARG A 178 1.10 18.18 -5.49
N ARG A 179 0.71 18.39 -4.22
CA ARG A 179 -0.19 19.49 -3.86
C ARG A 179 0.40 20.87 -4.19
N ARG A 180 1.72 21.05 -4.10
CA ARG A 180 2.38 22.32 -4.47
C ARG A 180 2.27 22.66 -5.95
N ILE A 181 2.18 21.66 -6.83
CA ILE A 181 2.00 21.85 -8.27
C ILE A 181 0.53 21.69 -8.71
N GLY A 182 -0.42 21.77 -7.77
CA GLY A 182 -1.85 21.70 -8.05
C GLY A 182 -2.39 20.29 -8.33
N ILE A 183 -1.58 19.24 -8.14
CA ILE A 183 -2.04 17.84 -8.29
C ILE A 183 -2.65 17.37 -6.97
N PRO A 184 -3.92 16.90 -6.96
CA PRO A 184 -4.53 16.37 -5.75
C PRO A 184 -3.77 15.17 -5.20
N ALA A 185 -3.49 15.16 -3.89
CA ALA A 185 -2.83 14.03 -3.24
C ALA A 185 -3.27 13.92 -1.78
N LEU A 186 -3.54 12.69 -1.34
CA LEU A 186 -3.79 12.37 0.06
C LEU A 186 -2.46 12.11 0.75
N ASP A 187 -2.36 12.49 2.03
CA ASP A 187 -1.26 11.96 2.83
C ASP A 187 -1.33 10.44 2.86
N PHE A 188 -0.24 9.78 2.50
CA PHE A 188 -0.16 8.34 2.50
C PHE A 188 -0.48 7.76 3.88
N SER A 189 0.02 8.40 4.95
CA SER A 189 -0.20 7.95 6.32
C SER A 189 -0.25 9.11 7.31
N GLY A 190 -1.12 9.00 8.30
CA GLY A 190 -1.24 9.93 9.43
C GLY A 190 -0.33 9.57 10.60
N ARG A 191 -0.69 10.05 11.81
CA ARG A 191 -0.02 9.69 13.06
C ARG A 191 -0.46 8.30 13.57
N PHE A 192 -0.25 7.25 12.77
CA PHE A 192 -0.75 5.90 13.08
C PHE A 192 -0.08 5.27 14.31
N LEU A 193 1.18 5.63 14.62
CA LEU A 193 1.86 5.18 15.85
C LEU A 193 1.20 5.72 17.14
N ALA A 194 0.40 6.79 17.03
CA ALA A 194 -0.33 7.40 18.14
C ALA A 194 -1.81 6.95 18.17
N SER A 195 -2.10 5.76 17.64
CA SER A 195 -3.45 5.20 17.61
C SER A 195 -3.70 4.39 18.87
N ALA A 196 -4.80 4.67 19.56
CA ALA A 196 -5.15 3.99 20.81
C ALA A 196 -5.94 2.69 20.60
N THR A 197 -6.29 2.37 19.35
CA THR A 197 -7.00 1.16 18.96
C THR A 197 -6.55 0.68 17.57
N PRO A 198 -6.66 -0.62 17.26
CA PRO A 198 -6.49 -1.14 15.90
C PRO A 198 -7.36 -0.41 14.86
N ALA A 199 -8.62 -0.11 15.20
CA ALA A 199 -9.49 0.65 14.30
C ALA A 199 -8.97 2.07 14.01
N GLU A 200 -8.40 2.76 15.01
CA GLU A 200 -7.76 4.06 14.82
C GLU A 200 -6.47 3.96 13.98
N PHE A 201 -5.70 2.89 14.16
CA PHE A 201 -4.51 2.60 13.37
C PHE A 201 -4.84 2.47 11.88
N TRP A 202 -5.79 1.61 11.52
CA TRP A 202 -6.14 1.36 10.11
C TRP A 202 -6.82 2.55 9.42
N ARG A 203 -7.45 3.46 10.17
CA ARG A 203 -7.93 4.75 9.60
C ARG A 203 -6.79 5.70 9.23
N ARG A 204 -5.61 5.52 9.83
CA ARG A 204 -4.44 6.41 9.68
C ARG A 204 -3.32 5.80 8.84
N TRP A 205 -3.27 4.47 8.75
CA TRP A 205 -2.31 3.72 7.95
C TRP A 205 -2.79 3.60 6.51
N ASN A 206 -1.90 3.85 5.54
CA ASN A 206 -2.18 3.74 4.10
C ASN A 206 -3.55 4.31 3.70
N ARG A 207 -3.74 5.61 3.96
CA ARG A 207 -5.01 6.31 3.73
C ARG A 207 -5.51 6.20 2.28
N PRO A 208 -4.66 6.18 1.23
CA PRO A 208 -5.12 5.96 -0.14
C PRO A 208 -5.84 4.62 -0.30
N ALA A 209 -5.26 3.52 0.19
CA ALA A 209 -5.90 2.21 0.18
C ALA A 209 -7.14 2.19 1.08
N GLY A 210 -7.08 2.80 2.27
CA GLY A 210 -8.23 2.92 3.17
C GLY A 210 -9.41 3.65 2.53
N ARG A 211 -9.17 4.70 1.75
CA ARG A 211 -10.22 5.42 1.00
C ARG A 211 -10.81 4.55 -0.11
N PHE A 212 -9.97 3.86 -0.88
CA PHE A 212 -10.41 2.91 -1.92
C PHE A 212 -11.31 1.82 -1.34
N LEU A 213 -10.80 1.11 -0.32
CA LEU A 213 -11.53 0.04 0.34
C LEU A 213 -12.80 0.53 1.04
N SER A 214 -12.76 1.74 1.62
CA SER A 214 -13.96 2.34 2.20
C SER A 214 -15.05 2.57 1.15
N HIS A 215 -14.68 3.02 -0.05
CA HIS A 215 -15.63 3.36 -1.11
C HIS A 215 -16.17 2.11 -1.80
N TYR A 216 -15.31 1.14 -2.11
CA TYR A 216 -15.65 0.01 -2.97
C TYR A 216 -15.93 -1.30 -2.25
N VAL A 217 -15.62 -1.39 -0.96
CA VAL A 217 -15.87 -2.60 -0.16
C VAL A 217 -16.73 -2.26 1.05
N PHE A 218 -16.18 -1.52 2.02
CA PHE A 218 -16.82 -1.28 3.31
C PHE A 218 -18.24 -0.72 3.19
N ARG A 219 -18.43 0.37 2.43
CA ARG A 219 -19.73 1.03 2.27
C ARG A 219 -20.73 0.12 1.53
N PRO A 220 -20.41 -0.47 0.36
CA PRO A 220 -21.29 -1.43 -0.31
C PRO A 220 -21.69 -2.64 0.56
N THR A 221 -20.80 -3.15 1.41
CA THR A 221 -21.09 -4.31 2.29
C THR A 221 -21.85 -3.94 3.58
N GLY A 222 -22.55 -2.81 3.59
CA GLY A 222 -23.40 -2.37 4.71
C GLY A 222 -22.78 -1.30 5.62
N GLY A 223 -21.48 -1.00 5.47
CA GLY A 223 -20.79 0.06 6.21
C GLY A 223 -21.10 0.07 7.71
N ASN A 224 -21.53 1.23 8.23
CA ASN A 224 -21.86 1.37 9.65
C ASN A 224 -23.14 0.63 10.09
N ARG A 225 -23.99 0.18 9.15
CA ARG A 225 -25.19 -0.64 9.46
C ARG A 225 -24.81 -2.07 9.81
N HIS A 226 -23.82 -2.62 9.09
CA HIS A 226 -23.27 -3.96 9.32
C HIS A 226 -21.75 -3.90 9.52
N PRO A 227 -21.26 -3.23 10.58
CA PRO A 227 -19.85 -2.85 10.73
C PRO A 227 -18.91 -4.06 10.79
N PHE A 228 -19.33 -5.15 11.42
CA PHE A 228 -18.52 -6.37 11.48
C PHE A 228 -18.32 -6.98 10.09
N LEU A 229 -19.42 -7.25 9.37
CA LEU A 229 -19.37 -7.79 8.00
C LEU A 229 -18.54 -6.88 7.08
N ALA A 230 -18.76 -5.56 7.16
CA ALA A 230 -18.07 -4.60 6.32
C ALA A 230 -16.56 -4.53 6.61
N VAL A 231 -16.14 -4.62 7.88
CA VAL A 231 -14.72 -4.74 8.23
C VAL A 231 -14.16 -6.07 7.74
N MET A 232 -14.83 -7.19 7.97
CA MET A 232 -14.34 -8.50 7.56
C MET A 232 -14.18 -8.60 6.04
N ALA A 233 -15.14 -8.11 5.26
CA ALA A 233 -15.03 -8.07 3.79
C ALA A 233 -13.85 -7.18 3.34
N THR A 234 -13.67 -6.02 3.99
CA THR A 234 -12.57 -5.10 3.70
C THR A 234 -11.20 -5.74 3.96
N PHE A 235 -11.03 -6.36 5.13
CA PHE A 235 -9.78 -7.02 5.50
C PHE A 235 -9.54 -8.30 4.70
N GLY A 236 -10.60 -9.06 4.38
CA GLY A 236 -10.51 -10.25 3.52
C GLY A 236 -9.99 -9.90 2.13
N LEU A 237 -10.58 -8.89 1.46
CA LEU A 237 -10.07 -8.43 0.17
C LEU A 237 -8.64 -7.89 0.28
N ASN A 238 -8.34 -7.11 1.32
CA ASN A 238 -7.01 -6.56 1.51
C ASN A 238 -5.95 -7.66 1.72
N GLY A 239 -6.31 -8.73 2.45
CA GLY A 239 -5.50 -9.93 2.60
C GLY A 239 -5.23 -10.62 1.27
N LEU A 240 -6.26 -10.83 0.44
CA LEU A 240 -6.09 -11.41 -0.90
C LEU A 240 -5.18 -10.58 -1.80
N VAL A 241 -5.30 -9.25 -1.74
CA VAL A 241 -4.42 -8.35 -2.51
C VAL A 241 -2.96 -8.48 -2.06
N HIS A 242 -2.69 -8.54 -0.75
CA HIS A 242 -1.33 -8.72 -0.25
C HIS A 242 -0.80 -10.14 -0.55
N GLU A 243 -1.65 -11.16 -0.48
CA GLU A 243 -1.30 -12.53 -0.87
C GLU A 243 -0.94 -12.61 -2.36
N TYR A 244 -1.67 -11.91 -3.23
CA TYR A 244 -1.29 -11.77 -4.64
C TYR A 244 0.10 -11.10 -4.78
N VAL A 245 0.33 -9.97 -4.12
CA VAL A 245 1.59 -9.21 -4.24
C VAL A 245 2.78 -10.05 -3.79
N PHE A 246 2.70 -10.65 -2.61
CA PHE A 246 3.79 -11.44 -2.07
C PHE A 246 3.90 -12.81 -2.74
N GLY A 247 2.77 -13.44 -3.07
CA GLY A 247 2.76 -14.77 -3.67
C GLY A 247 3.29 -14.78 -5.11
N ILE A 248 2.98 -13.76 -5.91
CA ILE A 248 3.56 -13.60 -7.25
C ILE A 248 5.08 -13.33 -7.17
N ALA A 249 5.49 -12.48 -6.22
CA ALA A 249 6.90 -12.18 -6.01
C ALA A 249 7.71 -13.41 -5.53
N ALA A 250 7.13 -14.20 -4.62
CA ALA A 250 7.73 -15.43 -4.09
C ALA A 250 7.54 -16.66 -5.00
N GLY A 251 6.67 -16.59 -6.02
CA GLY A 251 6.33 -17.71 -6.90
C GLY A 251 5.50 -18.82 -6.25
N ARG A 252 4.87 -18.56 -5.10
CA ARG A 252 4.07 -19.53 -4.35
C ARG A 252 3.08 -18.83 -3.41
N VAL A 253 2.01 -19.52 -3.01
CA VAL A 253 1.11 -19.05 -1.96
C VAL A 253 1.84 -19.17 -0.60
N LEU A 254 1.86 -18.08 0.17
CA LEU A 254 2.49 -18.00 1.49
C LEU A 254 1.47 -18.12 2.62
N GLY A 255 0.27 -17.58 2.44
CA GLY A 255 -0.83 -17.59 3.41
C GLY A 255 -0.65 -16.61 4.59
N TRP A 256 0.56 -16.16 4.89
CA TRP A 256 0.82 -15.28 6.05
C TRP A 256 0.10 -13.93 5.97
N ALA A 257 -0.05 -13.37 4.77
CA ALA A 257 -0.80 -12.14 4.58
C ALA A 257 -2.29 -12.34 4.92
N LEU A 258 -2.88 -13.46 4.50
CA LEU A 258 -4.27 -13.79 4.84
C LEU A 258 -4.46 -13.95 6.34
N VAL A 259 -3.54 -14.63 7.03
CA VAL A 259 -3.60 -14.76 8.50
C VAL A 259 -3.47 -13.41 9.18
N PHE A 260 -2.54 -12.55 8.74
CA PHE A 260 -2.37 -11.20 9.27
C PHE A 260 -3.68 -10.39 9.20
N PHE A 261 -4.29 -10.32 8.01
CA PHE A 261 -5.53 -9.57 7.83
C PHE A 261 -6.72 -10.25 8.50
N GLY A 262 -6.71 -11.58 8.62
CA GLY A 262 -7.69 -12.37 9.36
C GLY A 262 -7.67 -12.11 10.87
N ILE A 263 -6.53 -11.75 11.45
CA ILE A 263 -6.41 -11.32 12.86
C ILE A 263 -6.75 -9.83 13.01
N GLN A 264 -6.24 -9.00 12.11
CA GLN A 264 -6.41 -7.55 12.15
C GLN A 264 -7.86 -7.10 11.90
N GLY A 265 -8.62 -7.84 11.09
CA GLY A 265 -10.04 -7.57 10.81
C GLY A 265 -10.93 -7.62 12.06
N PRO A 266 -11.01 -8.77 12.77
CA PRO A 266 -11.74 -8.89 14.02
C PRO A 266 -11.30 -7.89 15.08
N ALA A 267 -10.00 -7.67 15.26
CA ALA A 267 -9.47 -6.68 16.21
C ALA A 267 -9.92 -5.25 15.85
N THR A 268 -9.94 -4.92 14.55
CA THR A 268 -10.47 -3.65 14.06
C THR A 268 -11.97 -3.54 14.33
N ALA A 269 -12.75 -4.58 13.99
CA ALA A 269 -14.19 -4.61 14.20
C ALA A 269 -14.56 -4.43 15.68
N ALA A 270 -13.87 -5.15 16.57
CA ALA A 270 -14.07 -5.09 18.02
C ALA A 270 -13.77 -3.71 18.61
N THR A 271 -12.87 -2.94 17.97
CA THR A 271 -12.42 -1.64 18.49
C THR A 271 -12.98 -0.43 17.73
N LEU A 272 -13.88 -0.62 16.77
CA LEU A 272 -14.44 0.46 15.93
C LEU A 272 -15.01 1.63 16.75
N ARG A 273 -15.77 1.31 17.80
CA ARG A 273 -16.50 2.27 18.65
C ARG A 273 -15.75 2.65 19.91
N LEU A 274 -14.62 2.01 20.21
CA LEU A 274 -13.83 2.36 21.39
C LEU A 274 -13.20 3.75 21.22
N ARG A 275 -13.27 4.55 22.28
CA ARG A 275 -12.70 5.90 22.35
C ARG A 275 -11.94 6.07 23.68
N PRO A 276 -10.75 5.45 23.81
CA PRO A 276 -9.93 5.61 25.01
C PRO A 276 -9.61 7.08 25.27
N ALA A 277 -9.83 7.54 26.50
CA ALA A 277 -9.61 8.89 26.97
C ALA A 277 -8.83 8.88 28.31
N GLY A 278 -8.30 10.04 28.73
CA GLY A 278 -7.49 10.15 29.94
C GLY A 278 -6.32 9.17 29.94
N TRP A 279 -6.10 8.50 31.08
CA TRP A 279 -5.08 7.45 31.25
C TRP A 279 -5.30 6.20 30.38
N GLY A 280 -6.53 5.95 29.93
CA GLY A 280 -6.82 4.84 29.02
C GLY A 280 -6.22 5.05 27.63
N ARG A 281 -5.97 6.30 27.21
CA ARG A 281 -5.37 6.60 25.90
C ARG A 281 -3.92 6.14 25.76
N PRO A 282 -2.97 6.53 26.63
CA PRO A 282 -1.59 6.06 26.51
C PRO A 282 -1.49 4.54 26.64
N LEU A 283 -2.28 3.91 27.52
CA LEU A 283 -2.36 2.45 27.60
C LEU A 283 -2.87 1.83 26.29
N GLY A 284 -3.94 2.37 25.71
CA GLY A 284 -4.45 1.91 24.41
C GLY A 284 -3.44 2.07 23.27
N ILE A 285 -2.63 3.13 23.30
CA ILE A 285 -1.52 3.32 22.34
C ILE A 285 -0.48 2.23 22.50
N LEU A 286 -0.03 1.99 23.73
CA LEU A 286 0.95 0.93 24.03
C LEU A 286 0.44 -0.45 23.59
N LEU A 287 -0.80 -0.80 23.93
CA LEU A 287 -1.43 -2.07 23.55
C LEU A 287 -1.59 -2.20 22.03
N THR A 288 -1.97 -1.12 21.34
CA THR A 288 -2.08 -1.13 19.87
C THR A 288 -0.72 -1.28 19.20
N LEU A 289 0.33 -0.65 19.74
CA LEU A 289 1.70 -0.82 19.26
C LEU A 289 2.19 -2.26 19.48
N ALA A 290 1.98 -2.82 20.68
CA ALA A 290 2.34 -4.20 20.99
C ALA A 290 1.61 -5.20 20.08
N PHE A 291 0.29 -5.03 19.89
CA PHE A 291 -0.51 -5.85 19.00
C PHE A 291 -0.03 -5.78 17.55
N ASN A 292 0.26 -4.58 17.04
CA ASN A 292 0.76 -4.41 15.69
C ASN A 292 2.16 -4.99 15.52
N ALA A 293 3.05 -4.82 16.49
CA ALA A 293 4.39 -5.43 16.47
C ALA A 293 4.32 -6.96 16.49
N ALA A 294 3.44 -7.54 17.30
CA ALA A 294 3.26 -8.98 17.37
C ALA A 294 2.69 -9.55 16.07
N THR A 295 1.66 -8.90 15.51
CA THR A 295 1.03 -9.38 14.26
C THR A 295 1.87 -9.07 13.02
N SER A 296 2.67 -8.00 13.02
CA SER A 296 3.49 -7.62 11.86
C SER A 296 4.49 -8.69 11.45
N VAL A 297 4.89 -9.57 12.38
CA VAL A 297 5.69 -10.77 12.11
C VAL A 297 5.18 -11.53 10.89
N LEU A 298 3.86 -11.65 10.73
CA LEU A 298 3.24 -12.39 9.62
C LEU A 298 3.46 -11.69 8.27
N ILE A 299 3.33 -10.37 8.21
CA ILE A 299 3.63 -9.61 6.99
C ILE A 299 5.13 -9.62 6.70
N PHE A 300 5.96 -9.51 7.72
CA PHE A 300 7.41 -9.55 7.54
C PHE A 300 7.94 -10.95 7.21
N ALA A 301 7.23 -12.01 7.55
CA ALA A 301 7.50 -13.35 7.01
C ALA A 301 7.29 -13.41 5.48
N CYS A 302 6.30 -12.68 4.94
CA CYS A 302 6.18 -12.54 3.49
C CYS A 302 7.35 -11.76 2.88
N VAL A 303 7.82 -10.72 3.56
CA VAL A 303 8.98 -9.94 3.11
C VAL A 303 10.24 -10.81 3.12
N ASP A 304 10.47 -11.54 4.21
CA ASP A 304 11.62 -12.44 4.40
C ASP A 304 11.68 -13.54 3.31
N ALA A 305 10.52 -14.02 2.86
CA ALA A 305 10.42 -14.99 1.76
C ALA A 305 10.84 -14.43 0.39
N ILE A 306 10.95 -13.11 0.24
CA ILE A 306 11.33 -12.43 -1.01
C ILE A 306 12.74 -11.87 -0.88
N VAL A 307 13.03 -11.19 0.21
CA VAL A 307 14.31 -10.56 0.52
C VAL A 307 14.65 -10.89 1.97
N PRO A 308 15.86 -11.41 2.27
CA PRO A 308 16.26 -11.76 3.63
C PRO A 308 16.03 -10.58 4.59
N PHE A 309 15.14 -10.79 5.55
CA PHE A 309 14.71 -9.79 6.50
C PHE A 309 15.33 -10.03 7.88
N TYR A 310 15.42 -11.28 8.33
CA TYR A 310 15.97 -11.65 9.64
C TYR A 310 17.39 -12.20 9.55
N ALA A 311 18.26 -11.79 10.47
CA ALA A 311 19.62 -12.30 10.56
C ALA A 311 19.60 -13.75 11.06
N GLY A 312 20.42 -14.60 10.46
CA GLY A 312 20.64 -15.97 10.95
C GLY A 312 19.55 -16.98 10.61
N ARG A 313 18.47 -16.57 9.93
CA ARG A 313 17.59 -17.51 9.23
C ARG A 313 18.02 -17.56 7.78
N THR A 314 19.00 -18.42 7.49
CA THR A 314 18.96 -19.09 6.19
C THR A 314 17.64 -19.85 6.19
N GLY A 315 16.76 -19.59 5.22
CA GLY A 315 15.58 -20.42 5.04
C GLY A 315 15.95 -21.91 4.93
N PRO A 316 14.97 -22.83 4.97
CA PRO A 316 15.25 -24.23 4.67
C PRO A 316 16.04 -24.39 3.36
#